data_AF-A0A553QPU6-F1
#
_entry.id   AF-A0A553QPU6-F1
#
_cell.length_a   1.000
_cell.length_b   1.000
_cell.length_c   1.000
_cell.angle_alpha   90.00
_cell.angle_beta   90.00
_cell.angle_gamma   90.00
#
_symmetry.space_group_name_H-M   'P 1'
#
loop_
_entity.id
_entity.type
_entity.pdbx_description
1 polymer ?
#
loop_
_entity_poly.entity_id
_entity_poly.type
_entity_poly.pdbx_seq_one_letter_code
_entity_poly.pdbx_strand_id
1 'polypeptide(L)'
;MMLIFLLFGLCLSSTSAASNSRKAPTEAPTLATAAPTEARSRFAMLDDVRLLANGLLQLGQSLREFVHKTKSQINDIFQKLNIFDRSFYQLSVVTNEIKEEEEKLKETTIFLKANNEEIRNLSMEINLKINNILQERSQLHSKVGGLEEKLKGLSQSIMPLEQLQEISALKDVIETQERTITDLLRSVKEQHEQLNYQKVKIKSLEDKLNYDSFQETVDKPFDTNPETPNPFQYLPMNSTNRTEINDFPIDCSEVFKQGQRSSGIYPVKPNQSEPFYVYCEITPDGGSTVIQRREDGSVDFDQSWEKYEHGFGKLESGWWFDACGDTNLNGRYAWMRSRARHQRRKGIYWRPPKGSSYTLKSTKITMRPST
;
A
#
# COMPACT_ATOMS: atom_id res chain seq x y z
N MET A 1 -17.53 35.40 -7.38
CA MET A 1 -16.88 36.48 -8.16
C MET A 1 -16.27 35.83 -9.39
N MET A 2 -16.63 36.28 -10.60
CA MET A 2 -16.34 35.63 -11.90
C MET A 2 -16.99 34.23 -12.05
N LEU A 3 -17.46 33.78 -13.23
CA LEU A 3 -17.43 34.40 -14.56
C LEU A 3 -18.81 34.24 -15.26
N ILE A 4 -19.39 35.35 -15.71
CA ILE A 4 -20.40 35.39 -16.78
C ILE A 4 -19.63 35.70 -18.06
N PHE A 5 -19.93 35.00 -19.18
CA PHE A 5 -19.95 35.50 -20.57
C PHE A 5 -19.77 34.34 -21.57
N LEU A 6 -20.76 34.19 -22.46
CA LEU A 6 -20.65 33.96 -23.92
C LEU A 6 -21.88 33.20 -24.42
N LEU A 7 -22.85 33.92 -25.02
CA LEU A 7 -23.68 33.44 -26.15
C LEU A 7 -24.63 34.56 -26.64
N PHE A 8 -24.15 35.30 -27.63
CA PHE A 8 -24.88 36.10 -28.64
C PHE A 8 -23.90 36.18 -29.82
N GLY A 9 -24.23 35.94 -31.07
CA GLY A 9 -25.45 35.53 -31.78
C GLY A 9 -25.17 35.72 -33.28
N LEU A 10 -26.04 35.31 -34.22
CA LEU A 10 -26.22 35.99 -35.51
C LEU A 10 -27.34 35.38 -36.39
N CYS A 11 -27.89 36.26 -37.21
CA CYS A 11 -29.18 36.25 -37.88
C CYS A 11 -29.38 35.25 -39.03
N LEU A 12 -30.66 34.83 -39.16
CA LEU A 12 -31.49 34.90 -40.37
C LEU A 12 -30.82 35.26 -41.71
N SER A 13 -31.09 34.46 -42.74
CA SER A 13 -31.57 35.00 -44.03
C SER A 13 -32.28 33.93 -44.86
N SER A 14 -33.42 34.30 -45.45
CA SER A 14 -34.19 33.49 -46.39
C SER A 14 -34.09 34.14 -47.77
N THR A 15 -33.74 33.39 -48.81
CA THR A 15 -33.80 33.87 -50.19
C THR A 15 -34.48 32.86 -51.09
N SER A 16 -35.44 33.35 -51.88
CA SER A 16 -36.13 32.59 -52.91
C SER A 16 -35.35 32.62 -54.22
N ALA A 17 -35.32 31.50 -54.93
CA ALA A 17 -34.75 31.42 -56.27
C ALA A 17 -35.85 30.96 -57.25
N ALA A 18 -36.26 31.86 -58.15
CA ALA A 18 -37.12 31.52 -59.27
C ALA A 18 -36.34 30.75 -60.35
N SER A 19 -36.98 29.79 -61.02
CA SER A 19 -36.47 29.19 -62.24
C SER A 19 -37.47 29.38 -63.38
N ASN A 20 -36.95 29.62 -64.58
CA ASN A 20 -37.69 30.12 -65.74
C ASN A 20 -37.38 29.22 -66.95
N SER A 21 -38.39 28.66 -67.62
CA SER A 21 -38.18 27.81 -68.80
C SER A 21 -39.21 28.03 -69.91
N ARG A 22 -38.71 28.69 -70.95
CA ARG A 22 -39.05 28.74 -72.39
C ARG A 22 -40.27 27.94 -72.92
N LYS A 23 -41.11 28.64 -73.70
CA LYS A 23 -41.87 28.13 -74.87
C LYS A 23 -40.90 28.00 -76.08
N ALA A 24 -41.15 27.36 -77.24
CA ALA A 24 -42.33 26.86 -77.97
C ALA A 24 -41.83 25.70 -78.94
N PRO A 25 -42.49 25.21 -80.03
CA PRO A 25 -43.67 25.72 -80.77
C PRO A 25 -44.69 24.68 -81.40
N THR A 26 -45.73 25.23 -82.05
CA THR A 26 -46.63 24.75 -83.16
C THR A 26 -47.16 23.31 -83.29
N GLU A 27 -48.51 23.12 -83.31
CA GLU A 27 -49.37 22.79 -84.50
C GLU A 27 -50.83 22.43 -84.11
N ALA A 28 -51.74 22.39 -85.10
CA ALA A 28 -53.20 22.11 -84.99
C ALA A 28 -53.74 21.64 -86.37
N PRO A 29 -55.04 21.26 -86.58
CA PRO A 29 -56.14 20.90 -85.66
C PRO A 29 -56.83 19.55 -86.01
N THR A 30 -57.78 19.06 -85.20
CA THR A 30 -58.93 18.28 -85.74
C THR A 30 -60.16 18.30 -84.84
N LEU A 31 -61.35 18.24 -85.45
CA LEU A 31 -62.67 18.31 -84.82
C LEU A 31 -63.24 16.90 -84.63
N ALA A 32 -63.74 16.58 -83.43
CA ALA A 32 -64.62 15.43 -83.20
C ALA A 32 -65.69 15.77 -82.16
N THR A 33 -66.95 15.46 -82.48
CA THR A 33 -68.16 15.80 -81.75
C THR A 33 -68.48 14.83 -80.60
N ALA A 34 -68.85 15.35 -79.42
CA ALA A 34 -70.00 14.86 -78.63
C ALA A 34 -70.26 15.73 -77.38
N ALA A 35 -71.54 16.05 -77.17
CA ALA A 35 -72.14 16.39 -75.87
C ALA A 35 -73.25 15.32 -75.62
N PRO A 36 -73.79 15.09 -74.40
CA PRO A 36 -73.89 16.08 -73.31
C PRO A 36 -73.72 15.56 -71.85
N THR A 37 -73.71 16.54 -70.95
CA THR A 37 -74.23 16.53 -69.56
C THR A 37 -73.70 15.55 -68.50
N GLU A 38 -73.36 16.19 -67.37
CA GLU A 38 -72.99 15.63 -66.08
C GLU A 38 -73.99 14.63 -65.48
N ALA A 39 -73.43 13.62 -64.83
CA ALA A 39 -73.77 13.32 -63.45
C ALA A 39 -72.47 13.09 -62.65
N ARG A 40 -71.64 14.14 -62.53
CA ARG A 40 -70.39 14.04 -61.75
C ARG A 40 -70.76 13.88 -60.27
N SER A 41 -70.48 12.70 -59.71
CA SER A 41 -70.74 12.40 -58.30
C SER A 41 -70.21 13.53 -57.40
N ARG A 42 -71.07 14.07 -56.54
CA ARG A 42 -70.69 15.03 -55.49
C ARG A 42 -69.93 14.37 -54.33
N PHE A 43 -69.86 13.04 -54.34
CA PHE A 43 -69.16 12.23 -53.35
C PHE A 43 -67.86 11.70 -53.98
N ALA A 44 -66.76 11.80 -53.22
CA ALA A 44 -65.49 11.19 -53.59
C ALA A 44 -65.65 9.67 -53.78
N MET A 45 -64.86 9.06 -54.66
CA MET A 45 -64.95 7.62 -54.88
C MET A 45 -64.54 6.86 -53.62
N LEU A 46 -65.19 5.72 -53.38
CA LEU A 46 -64.98 4.94 -52.15
C LEU A 46 -63.52 4.55 -51.94
N ASP A 47 -62.80 4.28 -53.04
CA ASP A 47 -61.37 3.96 -53.03
C ASP A 47 -60.49 5.17 -52.66
N ASP A 48 -60.82 6.38 -53.11
CA ASP A 48 -60.12 7.61 -52.70
C ASP A 48 -60.32 7.88 -51.20
N VAL A 49 -61.55 7.72 -50.71
CA VAL A 49 -61.88 7.87 -49.28
C VAL A 49 -61.14 6.82 -48.44
N ARG A 50 -61.07 5.57 -48.93
CA ARG A 50 -60.33 4.48 -48.27
C ARG A 50 -58.82 4.70 -48.29
N LEU A 51 -58.27 5.22 -49.38
CA LEU A 51 -56.85 5.58 -49.49
C LEU A 51 -56.50 6.71 -48.52
N LEU A 52 -57.33 7.76 -48.44
CA LEU A 52 -57.17 8.85 -47.48
C LEU A 52 -57.31 8.37 -46.03
N ALA A 53 -58.30 7.52 -45.73
CA ALA A 53 -58.48 6.94 -44.40
C ALA A 53 -57.26 6.10 -43.98
N ASN A 54 -56.74 5.26 -44.87
CA ASN A 54 -55.53 4.47 -44.63
C ASN A 54 -54.29 5.37 -44.43
N GLY A 55 -54.12 6.40 -45.25
CA GLY A 55 -53.01 7.35 -45.14
C GLY A 55 -53.04 8.16 -43.83
N LEU A 56 -54.21 8.64 -43.42
CA LEU A 56 -54.41 9.31 -42.13
C LEU A 56 -54.18 8.37 -40.95
N LEU A 57 -54.59 7.11 -41.05
CA LEU A 57 -54.37 6.11 -40.01
C LEU A 57 -52.88 5.73 -39.88
N GLN A 58 -52.17 5.60 -41.00
CA GLN A 58 -50.72 5.38 -41.01
C GLN A 58 -49.95 6.60 -40.48
N LEU A 59 -50.38 7.82 -40.79
CA LEU A 59 -49.84 9.05 -40.19
C LEU A 59 -50.09 9.12 -38.69
N GLY A 60 -51.28 8.73 -38.22
CA GLY A 60 -51.59 8.64 -36.79
C GLY A 60 -50.72 7.61 -36.06
N GLN A 61 -50.43 6.47 -36.70
CA GLN A 61 -49.51 5.46 -36.16
C GLN A 61 -48.07 5.97 -36.10
N SER A 62 -47.55 6.57 -37.17
CA SER A 62 -46.16 7.07 -37.20
C SER A 62 -45.95 8.25 -36.24
N LEU A 63 -46.93 9.14 -36.11
CA LEU A 63 -46.90 10.23 -35.12
C LEU A 63 -46.93 9.69 -33.69
N ARG A 64 -47.76 8.67 -33.42
CA ARG A 64 -47.81 8.00 -32.11
C ARG A 64 -46.47 7.33 -31.78
N GLU A 65 -45.86 6.64 -32.73
CA GLU A 65 -44.54 6.01 -32.55
C GLU A 65 -43.44 7.05 -32.31
N PHE A 66 -43.44 8.14 -33.06
CA PHE A 66 -42.53 9.28 -32.85
C PHE A 66 -42.68 9.85 -31.43
N VAL A 67 -43.91 10.13 -30.98
CA VAL A 67 -44.17 10.65 -29.62
C VAL A 67 -43.70 9.68 -28.54
N HIS A 68 -43.94 8.36 -28.69
CA HIS A 68 -43.43 7.36 -27.75
C HIS A 68 -41.90 7.31 -27.73
N LYS A 69 -41.24 7.39 -28.90
CA LYS A 69 -39.79 7.41 -29.03
C LYS A 69 -39.17 8.66 -28.40
N THR A 70 -39.74 9.84 -28.67
CA THR A 70 -39.33 11.11 -28.08
C THR A 70 -39.51 11.11 -26.55
N LYS A 71 -40.64 10.60 -26.04
CA LYS A 71 -40.85 10.43 -24.58
C LYS A 71 -39.81 9.52 -23.95
N SER A 72 -39.43 8.42 -24.63
CA SER A 72 -38.37 7.53 -24.17
C SER A 72 -37.00 8.20 -24.12
N GLN A 73 -36.65 8.97 -25.16
CA GLN A 73 -35.39 9.74 -25.21
C GLN A 73 -35.33 10.81 -24.12
N ILE A 74 -36.42 11.54 -23.89
CA ILE A 74 -36.53 12.54 -22.81
C ILE A 74 -36.32 11.89 -21.44
N ASN A 75 -36.92 10.73 -21.20
CA ASN A 75 -36.73 9.98 -19.95
C ASN A 75 -35.29 9.51 -19.74
N ASP A 76 -34.61 9.02 -20.79
CA ASP A 76 -33.18 8.66 -20.74
C ASP A 76 -32.28 9.88 -20.43
N ILE A 77 -32.58 11.05 -21.02
CA ILE A 77 -31.90 12.30 -20.71
C ILE A 77 -32.09 12.68 -19.23
N PHE A 78 -33.32 12.63 -18.70
CA PHE A 78 -33.58 12.91 -17.29
C PHE A 78 -32.86 11.94 -16.34
N GLN A 79 -32.79 10.64 -16.67
CA GLN A 79 -32.03 9.68 -15.87
C GLN A 79 -30.53 10.00 -15.88
N LYS A 80 -29.96 10.31 -17.05
CA LYS A 80 -28.55 10.74 -17.17
C LYS A 80 -28.27 12.01 -16.39
N LEU A 81 -29.17 13.00 -16.42
CA LEU A 81 -29.05 14.25 -15.67
C LEU A 81 -29.03 14.00 -14.16
N ASN A 82 -29.92 13.14 -13.65
CA ASN A 82 -29.99 12.77 -12.23
C ASN A 82 -28.73 12.00 -11.77
N ILE A 83 -28.19 11.12 -12.63
CA ILE A 83 -26.92 10.43 -12.36
C ILE A 83 -25.77 11.45 -12.31
N PHE A 84 -25.75 12.43 -13.23
CA PHE A 84 -24.74 13.48 -13.28
C PHE A 84 -24.77 14.35 -12.03
N ASP A 85 -25.94 14.84 -11.63
CA ASP A 85 -26.13 15.71 -10.47
C ASP A 85 -25.69 15.02 -9.16
N ARG A 86 -26.09 13.75 -8.98
CA ARG A 86 -25.61 12.91 -7.86
C ARG A 86 -24.09 12.71 -7.87
N SER A 87 -23.50 12.57 -9.06
CA SER A 87 -22.05 12.41 -9.21
C SER A 87 -21.30 13.71 -8.90
N PHE A 88 -21.87 14.86 -9.27
CA PHE A 88 -21.32 16.18 -8.98
C PHE A 88 -21.37 16.49 -7.47
N TYR A 89 -22.47 16.16 -6.80
CA TYR A 89 -22.56 16.27 -5.34
C TYR A 89 -21.50 15.40 -4.64
N GLN A 90 -21.32 14.14 -5.07
CA GLN A 90 -20.27 13.27 -4.53
C GLN A 90 -18.86 13.82 -4.77
N LEU A 91 -18.59 14.39 -5.95
CA LEU A 91 -17.31 15.04 -6.25
C LEU A 91 -17.06 16.23 -5.33
N SER A 92 -18.07 17.09 -5.12
CA SER A 92 -17.99 18.26 -4.23
C SER A 92 -17.68 17.87 -2.78
N VAL A 93 -18.31 16.81 -2.25
CA VAL A 93 -18.01 16.30 -0.90
C VAL A 93 -16.56 15.83 -0.80
N VAL A 94 -16.10 15.00 -1.75
CA VAL A 94 -14.71 14.50 -1.77
C VAL A 94 -13.70 15.64 -1.96
N THR A 95 -14.02 16.68 -2.73
CA THR A 95 -13.16 17.87 -2.87
C THR A 95 -13.02 18.65 -1.55
N ASN A 96 -14.08 18.74 -0.75
CA ASN A 96 -14.01 19.36 0.57
C ASN A 96 -13.23 18.50 1.57
N GLU A 97 -13.41 17.17 1.57
CA GLU A 97 -12.64 16.22 2.38
C GLU A 97 -11.13 16.33 2.08
N ILE A 98 -10.74 16.31 0.80
CA ILE A 98 -9.34 16.47 0.37
C ILE A 98 -8.77 17.80 0.85
N LYS A 99 -9.54 18.90 0.78
CA LYS A 99 -9.10 20.22 1.24
C LYS A 99 -8.87 20.26 2.76
N GLU A 100 -9.69 19.56 3.54
CA GLU A 100 -9.51 19.45 4.99
C GLU A 100 -8.27 18.60 5.35
N GLU A 101 -8.03 17.52 4.61
CA GLU A 101 -6.80 16.72 4.74
C GLU A 101 -5.54 17.53 4.35
N GLU A 102 -5.61 18.38 3.32
CA GLU A 102 -4.51 19.25 2.88
C GLU A 102 -4.10 20.26 3.97
N GLU A 103 -5.05 20.90 4.65
CA GLU A 103 -4.74 21.84 5.73
C GLU A 103 -4.14 21.15 6.96
N LYS A 104 -4.64 19.96 7.34
CA LYS A 104 -4.02 19.12 8.39
C LYS A 104 -2.58 18.70 8.03
N LEU A 105 -2.33 18.43 6.75
CA LEU A 105 -0.97 18.10 6.27
C LEU A 105 -0.04 19.33 6.33
N LYS A 106 -0.54 20.54 6.07
CA LYS A 106 0.23 21.79 6.25
C LYS A 106 0.57 22.02 7.72
N GLU A 107 -0.40 21.87 8.62
CA GLU A 107 -0.21 22.04 10.07
C GLU A 107 0.85 21.06 10.62
N THR A 108 0.72 19.77 10.31
CA THR A 108 1.71 18.75 10.70
C THR A 108 3.10 19.00 10.09
N THR A 109 3.17 19.51 8.86
CA THR A 109 4.45 19.91 8.23
C THR A 109 5.12 21.08 8.98
N ILE A 110 4.34 22.08 9.42
CA ILE A 110 4.86 23.21 10.20
C ILE A 110 5.38 22.73 11.56
N PHE A 111 4.64 21.88 12.25
CA PHE A 111 5.04 21.29 13.54
C PHE A 111 6.34 20.47 13.41
N LEU A 112 6.42 19.57 12.41
CA LEU A 112 7.63 18.79 12.14
C LEU A 112 8.83 19.68 11.81
N LYS A 113 8.63 20.78 11.09
CA LYS A 113 9.70 21.75 10.80
C LYS A 113 10.22 22.43 12.07
N ALA A 114 9.34 22.84 12.98
CA ALA A 114 9.73 23.44 14.26
C ALA A 114 10.53 22.46 15.14
N ASN A 115 10.06 21.21 15.28
CA ASN A 115 10.76 20.19 16.07
C ASN A 115 12.15 19.86 15.49
N ASN A 116 12.29 19.83 14.16
CA ASN A 116 13.59 19.63 13.51
C ASN A 116 14.57 20.80 13.78
N GLU A 117 14.06 22.03 13.90
CA GLU A 117 14.87 23.21 14.26
C GLU A 117 15.28 23.18 15.74
N GLU A 118 14.39 22.75 16.64
CA GLU A 118 14.71 22.52 18.05
C GLU A 118 15.78 21.43 18.24
N ILE A 119 15.64 20.28 17.57
CA ILE A 119 16.64 19.20 17.58
C ILE A 119 17.98 19.69 17.05
N ARG A 120 17.99 20.54 16.01
CA ARG A 120 19.22 21.15 15.48
C ARG A 120 19.89 22.06 16.52
N ASN A 121 19.12 22.87 17.25
CA ASN A 121 19.63 23.75 18.29
C ASN A 121 20.19 22.96 19.49
N LEU A 122 19.47 21.94 19.96
CA LEU A 122 19.93 21.02 21.01
C LEU A 122 21.21 20.28 20.59
N SER A 123 21.30 19.82 19.34
CA SER A 123 22.51 19.22 18.78
C SER A 123 23.69 20.19 18.81
N MET A 124 23.49 21.46 18.47
CA MET A 124 24.53 22.48 18.54
C MET A 124 24.99 22.74 19.98
N GLU A 125 24.06 22.79 20.95
CA GLU A 125 24.38 22.94 22.37
C GLU A 125 25.17 21.73 22.93
N ILE A 126 24.77 20.51 22.57
CA ILE A 126 25.47 19.27 22.95
C ILE A 126 26.91 19.28 22.41
N ASN A 127 27.12 19.67 21.15
CA ASN A 127 28.46 19.77 20.57
C ASN A 127 29.34 20.81 21.30
N LEU A 128 28.79 21.95 21.71
CA LEU A 128 29.51 22.93 22.53
C LEU A 128 29.90 22.35 23.91
N LYS A 129 28.99 21.64 24.58
CA LYS A 129 29.28 20.98 25.87
C LYS A 129 30.34 19.88 25.74
N ILE A 130 30.32 19.08 24.67
CA ILE A 130 31.34 18.05 24.40
C ILE A 130 32.73 18.70 24.25
N ASN A 131 32.84 19.79 23.50
CA ASN A 131 34.12 20.49 23.31
C ASN A 131 34.68 21.04 24.64
N ASN A 132 33.83 21.60 25.50
CA ASN A 132 34.24 22.06 26.84
C ASN A 132 34.76 20.89 27.70
N ILE A 133 34.04 19.76 27.74
CA ILE A 133 34.44 18.57 28.51
C ILE A 133 35.77 17.99 27.99
N LEU A 134 36.00 17.99 26.68
CA LEU A 134 37.28 17.56 26.09
C LEU A 134 38.44 18.48 26.51
N GLN A 135 38.21 19.80 26.60
CA GLN A 135 39.19 20.76 27.08
C GLN A 135 39.47 20.58 28.59
N GLU A 136 38.44 20.39 29.42
CA GLU A 136 38.59 20.10 30.86
C GLU A 136 39.36 18.80 31.10
N ARG A 137 39.07 17.74 30.33
CA ARG A 137 39.82 16.47 30.36
C ARG A 137 41.31 16.69 30.06
N SER A 138 41.63 17.51 29.06
CA SER A 138 43.03 17.83 28.71
C SER A 138 43.75 18.56 29.85
N GLN A 139 43.08 19.53 30.50
CA GLN A 139 43.62 20.24 31.67
C GLN A 139 43.77 19.34 32.90
N LEU A 140 42.88 18.38 33.11
CA LEU A 140 43.02 17.38 34.18
C LEU A 140 44.19 16.44 33.91
N HIS A 141 44.34 15.97 32.67
CA HIS A 141 45.42 15.07 32.28
C HIS A 141 46.81 15.71 32.47
N SER A 142 47.00 16.98 32.11
CA SER A 142 48.27 17.69 32.34
C SER A 142 48.56 17.93 33.84
N LYS A 143 47.53 18.18 34.65
CA LYS A 143 47.67 18.25 36.13
C LYS A 143 48.07 16.91 36.73
N VAL A 144 47.49 15.80 36.25
CA VAL A 144 47.85 14.43 36.70
C VAL A 144 49.30 14.10 36.34
N GLY A 145 49.71 14.30 35.09
CA GLY A 145 51.12 14.08 34.70
C GLY A 145 52.12 14.93 35.50
N GLY A 146 51.78 16.19 35.80
CA GLY A 146 52.60 17.05 36.66
C GLY A 146 52.62 16.63 38.15
N LEU A 147 51.64 15.86 38.62
CA LEU A 147 51.66 15.24 39.95
C LEU A 147 52.47 13.94 39.93
N GLU A 148 52.39 13.15 38.86
CA GLU A 148 53.20 11.94 38.65
C GLU A 148 54.71 12.26 38.59
N GLU A 149 55.13 13.31 37.87
CA GLU A 149 56.52 13.75 37.86
C GLU A 149 57.01 14.15 39.26
N LYS A 150 56.19 14.87 40.03
CA LYS A 150 56.53 15.25 41.41
C LYS A 150 56.63 14.03 42.32
N LEU A 151 55.71 13.07 42.19
CA LEU A 151 55.74 11.81 42.94
C LEU A 151 57.01 11.00 42.63
N LYS A 152 57.40 10.93 41.35
CA LYS A 152 58.64 10.29 40.90
C LYS A 152 59.89 10.98 41.46
N GLY A 153 59.94 12.32 41.46
CA GLY A 153 61.04 13.09 42.05
C GLY A 153 61.17 12.91 43.57
N LEU A 154 60.04 12.84 44.29
CA LEU A 154 60.01 12.53 45.72
C LEU A 154 60.47 11.08 46.00
N SER A 155 60.03 10.12 45.19
CA SER A 155 60.46 8.71 45.27
C SER A 155 61.95 8.52 45.01
N GLN A 156 62.58 9.34 44.15
CA GLN A 156 64.02 9.26 43.89
C GLN A 156 64.89 9.92 44.98
N SER A 157 64.32 10.80 45.80
CA SER A 157 65.05 11.53 46.84
C SER A 157 65.09 10.80 48.19
N ILE A 158 64.24 9.78 48.37
CA ILE A 158 64.04 9.10 49.66
C ILE A 158 63.91 7.58 49.43
N MET A 159 65.01 6.84 49.58
CA MET A 159 65.17 5.60 50.39
C MET A 159 66.31 4.67 49.91
N PRO A 160 66.87 3.79 50.80
CA PRO A 160 68.00 2.91 50.48
C PRO A 160 67.62 1.72 49.59
N LEU A 161 68.65 1.06 49.04
CA LEU A 161 68.60 0.05 47.97
C LEU A 161 67.74 -1.21 48.25
N GLU A 162 67.25 -1.40 49.48
CA GLU A 162 66.55 -2.61 49.92
C GLU A 162 65.02 -2.55 49.69
N GLN A 163 64.42 -1.36 49.59
CA GLN A 163 62.98 -1.20 49.28
C GLN A 163 62.62 -1.15 47.79
N LEU A 164 63.62 -1.17 46.89
CA LEU A 164 63.36 -1.09 45.45
C LEU A 164 62.53 -2.28 44.92
N GLN A 165 62.65 -3.45 45.56
CA GLN A 165 61.90 -4.65 45.20
C GLN A 165 60.41 -4.57 45.61
N GLU A 166 60.11 -4.01 46.79
CA GLU A 166 58.72 -3.80 47.24
C GLU A 166 57.99 -2.79 46.35
N ILE A 167 58.68 -1.69 45.98
CA ILE A 167 58.14 -0.68 45.07
C ILE A 167 57.94 -1.25 43.65
N SER A 168 58.84 -2.11 43.18
CA SER A 168 58.67 -2.81 41.89
C SER A 168 57.47 -3.75 41.91
N ALA A 169 57.29 -4.54 42.98
CA ALA A 169 56.14 -5.41 43.14
C ALA A 169 54.83 -4.62 43.23
N LEU A 170 54.83 -3.48 43.93
CA LEU A 170 53.66 -2.60 44.01
C LEU A 170 53.33 -1.96 42.66
N LYS A 171 54.35 -1.59 41.86
CA LYS A 171 54.16 -1.08 40.49
C LYS A 171 53.55 -2.12 39.56
N ASP A 172 54.00 -3.37 39.62
CA ASP A 172 53.39 -4.47 38.83
C ASP A 172 51.93 -4.71 39.23
N VAL A 173 51.61 -4.61 40.54
CA VAL A 173 50.22 -4.68 41.03
C VAL A 173 49.39 -3.50 40.50
N ILE A 174 49.93 -2.27 40.49
CA ILE A 174 49.25 -1.08 39.95
C ILE A 174 49.00 -1.23 38.44
N GLU A 175 50.00 -1.66 37.65
CA GLU A 175 49.79 -1.92 36.21
C GLU A 175 48.77 -3.04 35.96
N THR A 176 48.74 -4.06 36.81
CA THR A 176 47.74 -5.15 36.72
C THR A 176 46.34 -4.66 37.09
N GLN A 177 46.23 -3.76 38.08
CA GLN A 177 44.98 -3.07 38.40
C GLN A 177 44.53 -2.13 37.28
N GLU A 178 45.43 -1.39 36.64
CA GLU A 178 45.10 -0.49 35.54
C GLU A 178 44.56 -1.27 34.32
N ARG A 179 45.16 -2.43 34.00
CA ARG A 179 44.65 -3.35 32.97
C ARG A 179 43.26 -3.89 33.32
N THR A 180 43.04 -4.34 34.56
CA THR A 180 41.72 -4.84 34.99
C THR A 180 40.66 -3.73 35.07
N ILE A 181 41.02 -2.49 35.45
CA ILE A 181 40.13 -1.32 35.37
C ILE A 181 39.79 -1.01 33.90
N THR A 182 40.75 -1.11 33.00
CA THR A 182 40.53 -0.89 31.55
C THR A 182 39.60 -1.95 30.96
N ASP A 183 39.75 -3.20 31.36
CA ASP A 183 38.87 -4.30 30.94
C ASP A 183 37.46 -4.16 31.56
N LEU A 184 37.35 -3.79 32.84
CA LEU A 184 36.07 -3.45 33.48
C LEU A 184 35.36 -2.29 32.78
N LEU A 185 36.09 -1.23 32.40
CA LEU A 185 35.53 -0.12 31.61
C LEU A 185 35.05 -0.57 30.23
N ARG A 186 35.74 -1.53 29.59
CA ARG A 186 35.30 -2.12 28.33
C ARG A 186 34.00 -2.90 28.53
N SER A 187 33.92 -3.77 29.54
CA SER A 187 32.71 -4.54 29.87
C SER A 187 31.54 -3.64 30.28
N VAL A 188 31.78 -2.55 31.03
CA VAL A 188 30.75 -1.56 31.37
C VAL A 188 30.25 -0.83 30.12
N LYS A 189 31.14 -0.51 29.17
CA LYS A 189 30.74 0.07 27.88
C LYS A 189 29.90 -0.91 27.06
N GLU A 190 30.32 -2.17 26.97
CA GLU A 190 29.56 -3.23 26.27
C GLU A 190 28.19 -3.47 26.91
N GLN A 191 28.10 -3.48 28.24
CA GLN A 191 26.82 -3.52 28.96
C GLN A 191 25.98 -2.28 28.73
N HIS A 192 26.58 -1.09 28.62
CA HIS A 192 25.86 0.14 28.29
C HIS A 192 25.26 0.09 26.87
N GLU A 193 26.01 -0.40 25.88
CA GLU A 193 25.49 -0.61 24.52
C GLU A 193 24.39 -1.68 24.48
N GLN A 194 24.53 -2.78 25.24
CA GLN A 194 23.46 -3.77 25.39
C GLN A 194 22.20 -3.18 26.05
N LEU A 195 22.36 -2.39 27.11
CA LEU A 195 21.26 -1.70 27.77
C LEU A 195 20.59 -0.68 26.84
N ASN A 196 21.38 0.02 26.01
CA ASN A 196 20.88 0.98 25.03
C ASN A 196 20.12 0.27 23.89
N TYR A 197 20.62 -0.87 23.40
CA TYR A 197 19.91 -1.74 22.47
C TYR A 197 18.60 -2.27 23.09
N GLN A 198 18.64 -2.73 24.35
CA GLN A 198 17.43 -3.12 25.08
C GLN A 198 16.45 -1.95 25.25
N LYS A 199 16.93 -0.73 25.54
CA LYS A 199 16.11 0.48 25.66
C LYS A 199 15.45 0.86 24.33
N VAL A 200 16.16 0.77 23.20
CA VAL A 200 15.58 0.97 21.86
C VAL A 200 14.53 -0.11 21.56
N LYS A 201 14.79 -1.36 21.97
CA LYS A 201 13.85 -2.48 21.78
C LYS A 201 12.62 -2.36 22.68
N ILE A 202 12.78 -1.92 23.93
CA ILE A 202 11.70 -1.58 24.86
C ILE A 202 10.91 -0.39 24.32
N LYS A 203 11.55 0.68 23.84
CA LYS A 203 10.86 1.79 23.18
C LYS A 203 10.05 1.32 21.96
N SER A 204 10.60 0.42 21.14
CA SER A 204 9.87 -0.23 20.05
C SER A 204 8.72 -1.16 20.50
N LEU A 205 8.70 -1.58 21.77
CA LEU A 205 7.60 -2.33 22.40
C LEU A 205 6.59 -1.38 23.08
N GLU A 206 7.05 -0.27 23.67
CA GLU A 206 6.22 0.82 24.20
C GLU A 206 5.46 1.52 23.06
N ASP A 207 6.10 1.78 21.93
CA ASP A 207 5.46 2.30 20.71
C ASP A 207 4.40 1.31 20.15
N LYS A 208 4.56 0.00 20.40
CA LYS A 208 3.54 -1.03 20.08
C LYS A 208 2.42 -1.11 21.11
N LEU A 209 2.71 -0.86 22.40
CA LEU A 209 1.72 -0.87 23.48
C LEU A 209 0.90 0.44 23.52
N ASN A 210 1.50 1.57 23.18
CA ASN A 210 0.82 2.86 23.09
C ASN A 210 -0.16 2.91 21.89
N TYR A 211 0.02 2.03 20.91
CA TYR A 211 -0.95 1.76 19.85
C TYR A 211 -2.23 1.07 20.38
N ASP A 212 -2.13 0.24 21.42
CA ASP A 212 -3.26 -0.47 22.03
C ASP A 212 -4.10 0.41 22.99
N SER A 213 -3.67 1.64 23.30
CA SER A 213 -4.35 2.55 24.25
C SER A 213 -5.70 3.13 23.74
N PHE A 214 -6.15 2.75 22.53
CA PHE A 214 -7.41 3.22 21.94
C PHE A 214 -8.46 2.13 21.70
N GLN A 215 -8.53 1.13 22.59
CA GLN A 215 -9.67 0.20 22.61
C GLN A 215 -9.98 -0.37 24.02
N GLU A 216 -10.20 0.50 25.00
CA GLU A 216 -10.89 0.11 26.22
C GLU A 216 -12.43 0.26 26.06
N THR A 217 -13.17 -0.69 26.66
CA THR A 217 -14.64 -0.83 26.65
C THR A 217 -15.31 -1.26 25.33
N VAL A 218 -15.69 -2.56 25.24
CA VAL A 218 -17.10 -3.05 25.30
C VAL A 218 -17.10 -4.59 25.21
N ASP A 219 -17.56 -5.20 26.31
CA ASP A 219 -18.20 -6.52 26.50
C ASP A 219 -17.55 -7.84 26.03
N LYS A 220 -17.08 -8.60 27.04
CA LYS A 220 -17.13 -10.08 27.14
C LYS A 220 -18.59 -10.54 27.41
N PRO A 221 -19.04 -11.78 27.11
CA PRO A 221 -18.42 -13.06 27.55
C PRO A 221 -18.29 -14.12 26.42
N PHE A 222 -17.61 -15.27 26.55
CA PHE A 222 -17.72 -16.33 27.57
C PHE A 222 -16.44 -17.22 27.62
N ASP A 223 -16.33 -18.08 28.65
CA ASP A 223 -15.15 -18.90 29.04
C ASP A 223 -14.64 -19.89 27.96
N THR A 224 -13.37 -20.34 27.93
CA THR A 224 -12.67 -21.06 29.02
C THR A 224 -11.13 -21.00 28.90
N ASN A 225 -10.42 -21.22 30.02
CA ASN A 225 -8.96 -21.27 30.19
C ASN A 225 -8.59 -22.59 30.92
N PRO A 226 -7.32 -22.97 31.13
CA PRO A 226 -6.10 -22.77 30.33
C PRO A 226 -5.29 -24.08 30.14
N GLU A 227 -4.48 -24.20 29.07
CA GLU A 227 -3.24 -24.99 29.14
C GLU A 227 -2.27 -24.62 28.00
N THR A 228 -1.06 -24.17 28.35
CA THR A 228 0.01 -23.84 27.41
C THR A 228 1.21 -24.76 27.63
N PRO A 229 1.45 -25.75 26.75
CA PRO A 229 2.74 -26.42 26.65
C PRO A 229 3.73 -25.56 25.85
N ASN A 230 4.97 -25.47 26.36
CA ASN A 230 6.12 -24.83 25.72
C ASN A 230 6.33 -25.27 24.24
N PRO A 231 6.69 -24.37 23.30
CA PRO A 231 6.97 -24.75 21.90
C PRO A 231 8.25 -25.59 21.68
N PHE A 232 8.99 -25.92 22.74
CA PHE A 232 10.25 -26.66 22.67
C PHE A 232 10.09 -28.15 22.99
N GLN A 233 9.47 -28.91 22.08
CA GLN A 233 9.81 -30.32 21.85
C GLN A 233 9.13 -30.91 20.60
N TYR A 234 9.65 -32.08 20.19
CA TYR A 234 9.16 -32.99 19.12
C TYR A 234 9.64 -32.66 17.69
N LEU A 235 10.30 -33.55 16.92
CA LEU A 235 10.82 -34.93 17.13
C LEU A 235 12.14 -35.10 16.27
N PRO A 236 12.59 -36.28 15.80
CA PRO A 236 13.71 -36.99 16.44
C PRO A 236 14.93 -37.22 15.52
N MET A 237 16.15 -37.04 16.06
CA MET A 237 17.36 -37.56 15.42
C MET A 237 17.37 -39.09 15.49
N ASN A 238 17.15 -39.79 14.36
CA ASN A 238 17.35 -41.24 14.32
C ASN A 238 17.61 -41.82 12.90
N SER A 239 18.82 -41.61 12.35
CA SER A 239 19.51 -42.65 11.57
C SER A 239 21.01 -42.34 11.41
N THR A 240 21.82 -43.39 11.52
CA THR A 240 23.28 -43.39 11.55
C THR A 240 23.97 -43.24 10.19
N ASN A 241 25.20 -42.73 10.23
CA ASN A 241 26.32 -42.92 9.27
C ASN A 241 26.50 -41.94 8.09
N ARG A 242 27.24 -40.86 8.41
CA ARG A 242 28.36 -40.26 7.64
C ARG A 242 28.21 -40.06 6.12
N THR A 243 28.00 -38.80 5.75
CA THR A 243 29.07 -37.98 5.12
C THR A 243 28.87 -36.51 5.47
N GLU A 244 29.95 -35.79 5.78
CA GLU A 244 29.91 -34.34 6.03
C GLU A 244 29.85 -33.56 4.71
N ILE A 245 28.68 -33.01 4.36
CA ILE A 245 28.58 -31.76 3.59
C ILE A 245 27.45 -30.94 4.21
N ASN A 246 27.70 -29.66 4.49
CA ASN A 246 26.70 -28.70 4.99
C ASN A 246 25.75 -28.22 3.87
N ASP A 247 25.12 -29.17 3.17
CA ASP A 247 24.08 -28.91 2.18
C ASP A 247 22.70 -29.00 2.83
N PHE A 248 22.24 -27.85 3.31
CA PHE A 248 20.82 -27.60 3.51
C PHE A 248 20.10 -27.69 2.16
N PRO A 249 18.85 -28.19 2.09
CA PRO A 249 18.10 -28.28 0.84
C PRO A 249 17.98 -26.89 0.18
N ILE A 250 18.11 -26.85 -1.14
CA ILE A 250 18.05 -25.60 -1.94
C ILE A 250 16.67 -24.96 -1.82
N ASP A 251 15.61 -25.79 -1.85
CA ASP A 251 14.22 -25.38 -1.74
C ASP A 251 13.31 -26.48 -1.16
N CYS A 252 12.02 -26.19 -1.01
CA CYS A 252 11.03 -27.14 -0.51
C CYS A 252 10.79 -28.35 -1.43
N SER A 253 11.16 -28.29 -2.71
CA SER A 253 11.10 -29.45 -3.61
C SER A 253 12.19 -30.46 -3.25
N GLU A 254 13.34 -29.98 -2.76
CA GLU A 254 14.39 -30.84 -2.24
C GLU A 254 14.05 -31.40 -0.84
N VAL A 255 13.43 -30.61 0.04
CA VAL A 255 12.85 -31.10 1.31
C VAL A 255 11.90 -32.29 1.05
N PHE A 256 11.08 -32.23 -0.01
CA PHE A 256 10.22 -33.35 -0.42
C PHE A 256 11.01 -34.55 -0.96
N LYS A 257 12.04 -34.32 -1.80
CA LYS A 257 12.92 -35.39 -2.33
C LYS A 257 13.69 -36.11 -1.23
N GLN A 258 14.09 -35.40 -0.17
CA GLN A 258 14.70 -35.95 1.04
C GLN A 258 13.73 -36.82 1.88
N GLY A 259 12.45 -36.89 1.47
CA GLY A 259 11.47 -37.83 1.99
C GLY A 259 10.40 -37.20 2.88
N GLN A 260 10.50 -35.91 3.19
CA GLN A 260 9.61 -35.24 4.13
C GLN A 260 8.17 -35.13 3.61
N ARG A 261 7.17 -35.38 4.48
CA ARG A 261 5.75 -35.49 4.12
C ARG A 261 4.79 -34.54 4.85
N SER A 262 5.26 -33.82 5.86
CA SER A 262 4.46 -32.81 6.57
C SER A 262 4.74 -31.40 6.05
N SER A 263 3.70 -30.61 5.83
CA SER A 263 3.86 -29.15 5.67
C SER A 263 4.34 -28.54 6.99
N GLY A 264 5.20 -27.53 6.91
CA GLY A 264 5.84 -26.95 8.09
C GLY A 264 6.99 -26.00 7.73
N ILE A 265 7.72 -25.54 8.76
CA ILE A 265 8.85 -24.64 8.61
C ILE A 265 10.14 -25.46 8.49
N TYR A 266 10.93 -25.22 7.44
CA TYR A 266 12.19 -25.92 7.16
C TYR A 266 13.31 -24.93 6.82
N PRO A 267 14.57 -25.23 7.21
CA PRO A 267 15.72 -24.47 6.76
C PRO A 267 16.07 -24.82 5.32
N VAL A 268 16.28 -23.81 4.48
CA VAL A 268 16.74 -23.93 3.09
C VAL A 268 17.95 -23.03 2.83
N LYS A 269 18.73 -23.34 1.79
CA LYS A 269 19.93 -22.59 1.41
C LYS A 269 20.09 -22.50 -0.11
N PRO A 270 19.32 -21.64 -0.80
CA PRO A 270 19.48 -21.42 -2.22
C PRO A 270 20.84 -20.77 -2.56
N ASN A 271 21.59 -21.36 -3.48
CA ASN A 271 22.76 -20.79 -4.18
C ASN A 271 23.64 -19.80 -3.37
N GLN A 272 24.58 -20.34 -2.58
CA GLN A 272 25.57 -19.57 -1.79
C GLN A 272 24.99 -18.61 -0.72
N SER A 273 23.67 -18.57 -0.49
CA SER A 273 23.10 -17.80 0.61
C SER A 273 23.51 -18.36 1.99
N GLU A 274 23.30 -17.55 3.03
CA GLU A 274 23.18 -18.08 4.38
C GLU A 274 21.88 -18.91 4.49
N PRO A 275 21.83 -19.98 5.32
CA PRO A 275 20.62 -20.77 5.51
C PRO A 275 19.53 -19.94 6.21
N PHE A 276 18.31 -19.98 5.66
CA PHE A 276 17.14 -19.32 6.26
C PHE A 276 15.93 -20.23 6.27
N TYR A 277 14.96 -19.94 7.13
CA TYR A 277 13.77 -20.75 7.27
C TYR A 277 12.66 -20.30 6.31
N VAL A 278 11.94 -21.26 5.73
CA VAL A 278 10.77 -21.05 4.88
C VAL A 278 9.65 -22.00 5.28
N TYR A 279 8.40 -21.66 4.98
CA TYR A 279 7.30 -22.61 5.09
C TYR A 279 7.19 -23.44 3.80
N CYS A 280 7.35 -24.75 3.92
CA CYS A 280 7.11 -25.70 2.84
C CYS A 280 5.69 -26.24 2.92
N GLU A 281 4.94 -26.07 1.85
CA GLU A 281 3.69 -26.78 1.64
C GLU A 281 4.01 -28.09 0.91
N ILE A 282 3.85 -29.21 1.63
CA ILE A 282 4.13 -30.55 1.11
C ILE A 282 2.81 -31.22 0.71
N THR A 283 2.65 -31.52 -0.56
CA THR A 283 1.52 -32.29 -1.10
C THR A 283 2.02 -33.63 -1.67
N PRO A 284 1.14 -34.59 -2.00
CA PRO A 284 1.54 -35.81 -2.69
C PRO A 284 2.26 -35.57 -4.02
N ASP A 285 1.98 -34.42 -4.67
CA ASP A 285 2.54 -34.03 -5.96
C ASP A 285 3.91 -33.36 -5.86
N GLY A 286 4.33 -32.94 -4.66
CA GLY A 286 5.63 -32.31 -4.41
C GLY A 286 5.65 -31.33 -3.25
N GLY A 287 6.85 -30.85 -2.92
CA GLY A 287 7.05 -29.72 -2.00
C GLY A 287 7.11 -28.39 -2.74
N SER A 288 6.33 -27.41 -2.28
CA SER A 288 6.32 -26.05 -2.81
C SER A 288 6.75 -25.05 -1.73
N THR A 289 7.64 -24.13 -2.09
CA THR A 289 8.10 -23.06 -1.18
C THR A 289 7.04 -21.97 -1.15
N VAL A 290 6.48 -21.67 0.04
CA VAL A 290 5.55 -20.55 0.22
C VAL A 290 6.37 -19.26 0.32
N ILE A 291 6.12 -18.33 -0.61
CA ILE A 291 6.74 -17.00 -0.63
C ILE A 291 5.74 -15.89 -0.30
N GLN A 292 4.43 -16.17 -0.42
CA GLN A 292 3.35 -15.26 -0.10
C GLN A 292 2.20 -16.01 0.55
N ARG A 293 1.64 -15.49 1.65
CA ARG A 293 0.40 -16.00 2.24
C ARG A 293 -0.30 -14.95 3.11
N ARG A 294 -1.61 -14.80 2.91
CA ARG A 294 -2.56 -13.93 3.63
C ARG A 294 -3.85 -14.70 3.89
N GLU A 295 -4.30 -14.82 5.13
CA GLU A 295 -5.51 -15.59 5.45
C GLU A 295 -6.47 -14.92 6.46
N ASP A 296 -5.96 -14.05 7.33
CA ASP A 296 -6.69 -13.48 8.47
C ASP A 296 -6.55 -11.94 8.61
N GLY A 297 -5.52 -11.36 8.01
CA GLY A 297 -5.17 -9.94 8.16
C GLY A 297 -4.37 -9.63 9.43
N SER A 298 -3.79 -10.62 10.11
CA SER A 298 -3.01 -10.43 11.35
C SER A 298 -1.69 -9.70 11.18
N VAL A 299 -1.18 -9.61 9.94
CA VAL A 299 0.04 -8.90 9.57
C VAL A 299 -0.33 -7.75 8.63
N ASP A 300 0.10 -6.54 8.98
CA ASP A 300 -0.02 -5.38 8.11
C ASP A 300 1.08 -5.38 7.04
N PHE A 301 0.70 -5.08 5.80
CA PHE A 301 1.54 -5.11 4.61
C PHE A 301 1.88 -3.71 4.10
N ASP A 302 1.35 -2.63 4.70
CA ASP A 302 1.78 -1.27 4.42
C ASP A 302 3.07 -0.97 5.22
N GLN A 303 4.22 -1.35 4.66
CA GLN A 303 5.51 -1.39 5.36
C GLN A 303 6.63 -0.69 4.56
N SER A 304 7.69 -0.26 5.24
CA SER A 304 8.86 0.39 4.63
C SER A 304 9.67 -0.55 3.72
N TRP A 305 10.36 0.01 2.73
CA TRP A 305 11.25 -0.74 1.82
C TRP A 305 12.23 -1.65 2.55
N GLU A 306 12.86 -1.17 3.63
CA GLU A 306 13.83 -1.93 4.43
C GLU A 306 13.21 -3.22 4.99
N LYS A 307 11.97 -3.19 5.47
CA LYS A 307 11.27 -4.42 5.89
C LYS A 307 10.95 -5.31 4.69
N TYR A 308 10.67 -4.74 3.51
CA TYR A 308 10.42 -5.48 2.26
C TYR A 308 11.69 -6.09 1.61
N GLU A 309 12.88 -5.65 2.02
CA GLU A 309 14.17 -6.24 1.66
C GLU A 309 14.50 -7.43 2.59
N HIS A 310 14.21 -7.30 3.90
CA HIS A 310 14.62 -8.27 4.92
C HIS A 310 13.58 -9.34 5.30
N GLY A 311 12.29 -9.16 5.01
CA GLY A 311 11.24 -10.05 5.52
C GLY A 311 10.42 -9.43 6.66
N PHE A 312 9.10 -9.58 6.64
CA PHE A 312 8.19 -9.28 7.75
C PHE A 312 7.04 -10.30 7.80
N GLY A 313 6.45 -10.46 8.98
CA GLY A 313 5.42 -11.47 9.25
C GLY A 313 5.97 -12.68 10.00
N LYS A 314 5.13 -13.71 10.18
CA LYS A 314 5.57 -15.04 10.58
C LYS A 314 5.82 -15.83 9.30
N LEU A 315 6.69 -16.85 9.31
CA LEU A 315 6.99 -17.66 8.10
C LEU A 315 5.77 -18.36 7.48
N GLU A 316 4.66 -18.39 8.19
CA GLU A 316 3.33 -18.79 7.72
C GLU A 316 2.65 -17.74 6.79
N SER A 317 3.27 -16.57 6.54
CA SER A 317 2.82 -15.43 5.72
C SER A 317 3.99 -14.72 4.97
N GLY A 318 3.71 -14.03 3.83
CA GLY A 318 4.73 -13.39 2.92
C GLY A 318 4.11 -12.49 1.79
N TRP A 319 4.84 -12.00 0.75
CA TRP A 319 4.46 -10.89 -0.22
C TRP A 319 4.78 -11.04 -1.76
N TRP A 320 4.88 -10.05 -2.69
CA TRP A 320 5.72 -8.80 -2.84
C TRP A 320 4.98 -7.59 -3.51
N PHE A 321 5.66 -6.44 -3.68
CA PHE A 321 5.24 -5.14 -4.30
C PHE A 321 4.64 -5.20 -5.73
N ASP A 322 3.92 -4.21 -6.31
CA ASP A 322 4.10 -2.74 -6.34
C ASP A 322 2.77 -1.97 -6.62
N ALA A 323 2.76 -0.65 -6.42
CA ALA A 323 1.59 0.22 -6.34
C ALA A 323 1.09 0.84 -7.68
N CYS A 324 0.78 0.02 -8.69
CA CYS A 324 -0.20 0.37 -9.76
C CYS A 324 -0.53 -0.83 -10.68
N GLY A 325 -1.24 -1.85 -10.17
CA GLY A 325 -1.65 -3.03 -10.93
C GLY A 325 -3.17 -3.21 -11.07
N ASP A 326 -3.59 -3.98 -12.08
CA ASP A 326 -4.97 -4.46 -12.23
C ASP A 326 -5.37 -5.50 -11.16
N THR A 327 -4.40 -6.06 -10.44
CA THR A 327 -4.54 -6.98 -9.31
C THR A 327 -3.82 -6.40 -8.09
N ASN A 328 -4.33 -6.65 -6.89
CA ASN A 328 -3.65 -6.28 -5.64
C ASN A 328 -3.88 -7.40 -4.61
N LEU A 329 -2.93 -8.33 -4.49
CA LEU A 329 -3.04 -9.46 -3.56
C LEU A 329 -2.63 -9.10 -2.11
N ASN A 330 -2.10 -7.89 -1.89
CA ASN A 330 -1.52 -7.44 -0.62
C ASN A 330 -2.33 -6.30 0.04
N GLY A 331 -3.25 -5.66 -0.69
CA GLY A 331 -4.02 -4.51 -0.20
C GLY A 331 -4.78 -4.82 1.09
N ARG A 332 -4.99 -3.80 1.93
CA ARG A 332 -5.60 -3.84 3.27
C ARG A 332 -6.68 -4.91 3.43
N TYR A 333 -6.50 -5.80 4.40
CA TYR A 333 -7.50 -6.81 4.73
C TYR A 333 -8.79 -6.12 5.18
N ALA A 334 -9.89 -6.34 4.47
CA ALA A 334 -11.16 -5.67 4.69
C ALA A 334 -12.23 -6.71 5.06
N TRP A 335 -12.44 -6.89 6.37
CA TRP A 335 -13.42 -7.84 6.91
C TRP A 335 -14.86 -7.55 6.45
N MET A 336 -15.16 -6.29 6.08
CA MET A 336 -16.40 -5.89 5.43
C MET A 336 -16.16 -5.18 4.08
N ARG A 337 -17.08 -5.37 3.12
CA ARG A 337 -17.08 -4.65 1.84
C ARG A 337 -17.44 -3.17 2.04
N SER A 338 -16.44 -2.30 2.09
CA SER A 338 -16.63 -0.85 1.96
C SER A 338 -17.54 -0.50 0.77
N ARG A 339 -18.44 0.48 0.94
CA ARG A 339 -19.30 0.98 -0.15
C ARG A 339 -18.54 1.89 -1.12
N ALA A 340 -17.51 2.60 -0.66
CA ALA A 340 -16.69 3.51 -1.47
C ALA A 340 -15.74 2.77 -2.44
N ARG A 341 -15.68 3.22 -3.70
CA ARG A 341 -14.86 2.62 -4.77
C ARG A 341 -13.35 2.75 -4.50
N HIS A 342 -12.91 3.86 -3.91
CA HIS A 342 -11.50 4.11 -3.57
C HIS A 342 -10.99 3.15 -2.49
N GLN A 343 -11.78 2.92 -1.43
CA GLN A 343 -11.44 1.97 -0.37
C GLN A 343 -11.35 0.52 -0.90
N ARG A 344 -12.17 0.14 -1.89
CA ARG A 344 -12.07 -1.19 -2.54
C ARG A 344 -10.76 -1.40 -3.30
N ARG A 345 -10.20 -0.35 -3.90
CA ARG A 345 -8.88 -0.39 -4.57
C ARG A 345 -7.71 -0.49 -3.58
N LYS A 346 -7.92 -0.13 -2.31
CA LYS A 346 -6.92 -0.29 -1.24
C LYS A 346 -6.92 -1.70 -0.62
N GLY A 347 -7.90 -2.57 -0.91
CA GLY A 347 -8.01 -3.91 -0.32
C GLY A 347 -7.46 -5.05 -1.19
N ILE A 348 -7.57 -6.31 -0.72
CA ILE A 348 -7.18 -7.49 -1.51
C ILE A 348 -8.16 -7.71 -2.67
N TYR A 349 -7.71 -7.66 -3.93
CA TYR A 349 -8.52 -8.01 -5.09
C TYR A 349 -7.76 -8.64 -6.27
N TRP A 350 -8.48 -9.45 -7.05
CA TRP A 350 -8.03 -10.03 -8.31
C TRP A 350 -8.93 -9.59 -9.46
N ARG A 351 -8.34 -9.26 -10.61
CA ARG A 351 -9.04 -8.92 -11.84
C ARG A 351 -8.57 -9.89 -12.94
N PRO A 352 -9.42 -10.81 -13.42
CA PRO A 352 -9.07 -11.64 -14.56
C PRO A 352 -9.02 -10.81 -15.86
N PRO A 353 -8.33 -11.28 -16.91
CA PRO A 353 -8.26 -10.59 -18.21
C PRO A 353 -9.62 -10.33 -18.87
N LYS A 354 -10.66 -11.08 -18.49
CA LYS A 354 -12.07 -10.86 -18.85
C LYS A 354 -12.93 -11.01 -17.60
N GLY A 355 -13.62 -9.96 -17.17
CA GLY A 355 -14.54 -9.99 -16.03
C GLY A 355 -14.45 -8.77 -15.12
N SER A 356 -15.16 -8.83 -13.99
CA SER A 356 -15.08 -7.82 -12.93
C SER A 356 -13.99 -8.16 -11.91
N SER A 357 -13.51 -7.16 -11.17
CA SER A 357 -12.57 -7.38 -10.05
C SER A 357 -13.28 -8.01 -8.85
N TYR A 358 -12.69 -9.05 -8.26
CA TYR A 358 -13.17 -9.79 -7.09
C TYR A 358 -12.34 -9.44 -5.87
N THR A 359 -12.99 -9.13 -4.74
CA THR A 359 -12.31 -9.06 -3.42
C THR A 359 -12.00 -10.47 -2.94
N LEU A 360 -10.77 -10.74 -2.50
CA LEU A 360 -10.36 -12.06 -1.99
C LEU A 360 -10.34 -12.07 -0.46
N LYS A 361 -10.62 -13.23 0.13
CA LYS A 361 -10.48 -13.49 1.58
C LYS A 361 -9.11 -14.05 1.97
N SER A 362 -8.40 -14.66 1.04
CA SER A 362 -7.05 -15.17 1.24
C SER A 362 -6.29 -15.13 -0.07
N THR A 363 -4.96 -15.06 0.03
CA THR A 363 -4.05 -15.14 -1.10
C THR A 363 -2.84 -15.98 -0.70
N LYS A 364 -2.31 -16.76 -1.63
CA LYS A 364 -1.10 -17.57 -1.42
C LYS A 364 -0.35 -17.65 -2.73
N ILE A 365 0.97 -17.47 -2.69
CA ILE A 365 1.87 -17.66 -3.84
C ILE A 365 2.94 -18.65 -3.40
N THR A 366 3.07 -19.69 -4.20
CA THR A 366 4.04 -20.77 -3.99
C THR A 366 4.90 -20.90 -5.23
N MET A 367 6.17 -21.27 -5.03
CA MET A 367 7.10 -21.58 -6.11
C MET A 367 7.58 -23.03 -6.01
N ARG A 368 7.80 -23.64 -7.17
CA ARG A 368 8.42 -24.96 -7.33
C ARG A 368 9.18 -25.00 -8.66
N PRO A 369 10.25 -25.78 -8.79
CA PRO A 369 10.93 -25.96 -10.07
C PRO A 369 10.00 -26.48 -11.18
N SER A 370 10.28 -26.08 -12.42
CA SER A 370 9.75 -26.79 -13.58
C SER A 370 10.43 -28.16 -13.66
N THR A 371 9.61 -29.20 -13.76
CA THR A 371 10.02 -30.53 -14.21
C THR A 371 10.32 -30.53 -15.70
#